data_AF-A0A958R0N3-F1
#
_entry.id   AF-A0A958R0N3-F1
#
_cell.length_a   1.000
_cell.length_b   1.000
_cell.length_c   1.000
_cell.angle_alpha   90.00
_cell.angle_beta   90.00
_cell.angle_gamma   90.00
#
_symmetry.space_group_name_H-M   'P 1'
#
loop_
_entity.id
_entity.type
_entity.pdbx_description
1 polymer ?
#
loop_
_entity_poly.entity_id
_entity_poly.type
_entity_poly.pdbx_seq_one_letter_code
_entity_poly.pdbx_strand_id
1 'polypeptide(L)'
;SWVEIPQDLYSKFLGERVKLPKLNRKPGESKTAGTKAGGHRRRTHGQFKELYILENAFNRGIAESIFNDQDPFEDMDNTLERGFNLLQPGDIVVKSKKPTKKPDAKAVVTFIMDASGSVGHYMDAFKRFVNDMEALVRANYKGFDFRYIVFDYDAHLMKNRDEFFRFNLGGGTSYEAGFELALKLFREEYPRSRWDRYTFVLGDMEDFGD
;
A
#
# COMPACT_ATOMS: atom_id res chain seq x y z
N SER A 1 -0.87 18.28 -18.83
CA SER A 1 -0.58 18.75 -17.46
C SER A 1 -0.43 17.54 -16.57
N TRP A 2 0.51 17.53 -15.62
CA TRP A 2 0.59 16.45 -14.64
C TRP A 2 -0.51 16.66 -13.60
N VAL A 3 -1.40 15.68 -13.46
CA VAL A 3 -2.46 15.71 -12.43
C VAL A 3 -1.91 14.98 -11.22
N GLU A 4 -1.77 15.70 -10.11
CA GLU A 4 -1.37 15.13 -8.84
C GLU A 4 -2.52 14.28 -8.28
N ILE A 5 -2.27 13.00 -8.02
CA ILE A 5 -3.28 12.08 -7.48
C ILE A 5 -3.20 12.15 -5.95
N PRO A 6 -4.29 12.48 -5.24
CA PRO A 6 -4.32 12.44 -3.78
C PRO A 6 -3.92 11.07 -3.22
N GLN A 7 -3.12 11.06 -2.15
CA GLN A 7 -2.55 9.84 -1.59
C GLN A 7 -3.60 8.81 -1.16
N ASP A 8 -4.75 9.26 -0.66
CA ASP A 8 -5.88 8.42 -0.27
C ASP A 8 -6.52 7.73 -1.48
N LEU A 9 -6.65 8.45 -2.61
CA LEU A 9 -7.14 7.92 -3.86
C LEU A 9 -6.15 6.90 -4.46
N TYR A 10 -4.86 7.22 -4.46
CA TYR A 10 -3.81 6.30 -4.88
C TYR A 10 -3.80 5.01 -4.04
N SER A 11 -3.89 5.13 -2.72
CA SER A 11 -3.98 4.00 -1.78
C SER A 11 -5.18 3.10 -2.10
N LYS A 12 -6.33 3.70 -2.41
CA LYS A 12 -7.56 2.99 -2.78
C LYS A 12 -7.37 2.21 -4.08
N PHE A 13 -6.76 2.81 -5.10
CA PHE A 13 -6.46 2.15 -6.37
C PHE A 13 -5.51 0.98 -6.20
N LEU A 14 -4.41 1.17 -5.46
CA LEU A 14 -3.47 0.12 -5.13
C LEU A 14 -4.18 -1.05 -4.44
N GLY A 15 -5.03 -0.78 -3.45
CA GLY A 15 -5.76 -1.83 -2.73
C GLY A 15 -6.79 -2.59 -3.58
N GLU A 16 -7.29 -2.01 -4.67
CA GLU A 16 -8.20 -2.72 -5.57
C GLU A 16 -7.48 -3.70 -6.49
N ARG A 17 -6.22 -3.42 -6.86
CA ARG A 17 -5.42 -4.22 -7.81
C ARG A 17 -4.46 -5.20 -7.11
N VAL A 18 -3.92 -4.84 -5.95
CA VAL A 18 -2.88 -5.62 -5.28
C VAL A 18 -3.49 -6.56 -4.23
N LYS A 19 -3.21 -7.85 -4.37
CA LYS A 19 -3.57 -8.87 -3.37
C LYS A 19 -2.42 -9.04 -2.39
N LEU A 20 -2.55 -8.45 -1.21
CA LEU A 20 -1.58 -8.66 -0.13
C LEU A 20 -1.73 -10.04 0.53
N PRO A 21 -0.65 -10.59 1.13
CA PRO A 21 -0.70 -11.84 1.88
C PRO A 21 -1.76 -11.82 2.96
N LYS A 22 -2.36 -12.98 3.24
CA LYS A 22 -3.30 -13.10 4.35
C LYS A 22 -2.51 -13.08 5.65
N LEU A 23 -2.86 -12.17 6.56
CA LEU A 23 -2.36 -12.19 7.93
C LEU A 23 -2.77 -13.49 8.63
N ASN A 24 -1.89 -13.98 9.50
CA ASN A 24 -2.17 -15.14 10.31
C ASN A 24 -3.28 -14.81 11.30
N ARG A 25 -4.16 -15.79 11.53
CA ARG A 25 -5.17 -15.67 12.57
C ARG A 25 -4.49 -15.86 13.90
N LYS A 26 -4.32 -14.78 14.66
CA LYS A 26 -3.88 -14.86 16.06
C LYS A 26 -5.10 -15.05 16.97
N PRO A 27 -4.99 -15.81 18.06
CA PRO A 27 -6.04 -15.87 19.06
C PRO A 27 -6.23 -14.48 19.69
N GLY A 28 -7.42 -13.90 19.48
CA GLY A 28 -7.78 -12.56 19.97
C GLY A 28 -9.28 -12.46 20.25
N GLU A 29 -9.64 -11.69 21.29
CA GLU A 29 -10.90 -11.68 22.06
C GLU A 29 -12.17 -11.21 21.32
N SER A 30 -12.09 -10.87 20.04
CA SER A 30 -13.20 -10.21 19.35
C SER A 30 -14.26 -11.20 18.87
N LYS A 31 -15.38 -11.21 19.59
CA LYS A 31 -16.65 -11.86 19.22
C LYS A 31 -17.37 -11.14 18.07
N THR A 32 -16.73 -10.20 17.39
CA THR A 32 -17.41 -9.33 16.43
C THR A 32 -17.34 -9.90 15.02
N ALA A 33 -18.51 -10.31 14.50
CA ALA A 33 -18.67 -10.68 13.10
C ALA A 33 -18.46 -9.44 12.20
N GLY A 34 -17.21 -9.18 11.82
CA GLY A 34 -16.92 -8.17 10.81
C GLY A 34 -17.62 -8.47 9.48
N THR A 35 -17.67 -7.48 8.60
CA THR A 35 -18.13 -7.65 7.22
C THR A 35 -16.93 -7.48 6.31
N LYS A 36 -16.60 -8.46 5.46
CA LYS A 36 -15.58 -8.28 4.42
C LYS A 36 -16.23 -7.58 3.23
N ALA A 37 -15.79 -6.36 2.97
CA ALA A 37 -16.07 -5.67 1.72
C ALA A 37 -15.19 -6.35 0.66
N GLY A 38 -15.77 -7.18 -0.18
CA GLY A 38 -14.98 -7.99 -1.12
C GLY A 38 -15.76 -8.52 -2.32
N GLY A 39 -17.09 -8.58 -2.23
CA GLY A 39 -17.90 -8.85 -3.42
C GLY A 39 -18.14 -7.58 -4.22
N HIS A 40 -18.56 -7.75 -5.46
CA HIS A 40 -18.99 -6.67 -6.36
C HIS A 40 -20.49 -6.81 -6.60
N ARG A 41 -21.21 -5.70 -6.65
CA ARG A 41 -22.60 -5.66 -7.12
C ARG A 41 -22.73 -4.48 -8.07
N ARG A 42 -23.53 -4.65 -9.12
CA ARG A 42 -23.92 -3.56 -10.01
C ARG A 42 -25.09 -2.83 -9.38
N ARG A 43 -24.88 -1.56 -8.99
CA ARG A 43 -25.91 -0.68 -8.41
C ARG A 43 -25.52 0.76 -8.69
N THR A 44 -26.51 1.62 -8.85
CA THR A 44 -26.32 3.06 -9.05
C THR A 44 -25.91 3.83 -7.78
N HIS A 45 -25.98 3.20 -6.60
CA HIS A 45 -25.69 3.84 -5.32
C HIS A 45 -24.87 2.93 -4.40
N GLY A 46 -23.94 3.53 -3.64
CA GLY A 46 -23.10 2.84 -2.65
C GLY A 46 -21.65 3.32 -2.71
N GLN A 47 -20.73 2.57 -2.10
CA GLN A 47 -19.30 2.83 -2.28
C GLN A 47 -18.85 2.29 -3.63
N PHE A 48 -18.55 3.18 -4.57
CA PHE A 48 -18.09 2.82 -5.91
C PHE A 48 -16.74 2.09 -5.88
N LYS A 49 -16.52 1.29 -6.92
CA LYS A 49 -15.22 0.73 -7.29
C LYS A 49 -14.74 1.46 -8.54
N GLU A 50 -14.01 2.54 -8.33
CA GLU A 50 -13.65 3.51 -9.36
C GLU A 50 -12.86 2.87 -10.49
N LEU A 51 -11.92 1.96 -10.22
CA LEU A 51 -11.16 1.30 -11.30
C LEU A 51 -12.04 0.42 -12.19
N TYR A 52 -13.07 -0.21 -11.62
CA TYR A 52 -14.02 -1.01 -12.40
C TYR A 52 -14.92 -0.11 -13.26
N ILE A 53 -15.36 1.02 -12.71
CA ILE A 53 -16.19 1.97 -13.46
C ILE A 53 -15.36 2.64 -14.56
N LEU A 54 -14.11 3.01 -14.27
CA LEU A 54 -13.17 3.56 -15.23
C LEU A 54 -12.88 2.58 -16.36
N GLU A 55 -12.62 1.31 -16.04
CA GLU A 55 -12.42 0.25 -17.04
C GLU A 55 -13.68 0.05 -17.90
N ASN A 56 -14.87 0.07 -17.31
CA ASN A 56 -16.12 0.00 -18.06
C ASN A 56 -16.32 1.23 -18.98
N ALA A 57 -16.02 2.43 -18.49
CA ALA A 57 -16.08 3.66 -19.28
C ALA A 57 -15.12 3.57 -20.46
N PHE A 58 -13.86 3.21 -20.21
CA PHE A 58 -12.83 3.07 -21.23
C PHE A 58 -13.23 2.06 -22.33
N ASN A 59 -13.72 0.89 -21.94
CA ASN A 59 -14.19 -0.13 -22.88
C ASN A 59 -15.36 0.37 -23.75
N ARG A 60 -16.25 1.20 -23.20
CA ARG A 60 -17.34 1.83 -23.97
C ARG A 60 -16.83 2.87 -24.95
N GLY A 61 -15.88 3.70 -24.51
CA GLY A 61 -15.22 4.69 -25.35
C GLY A 61 -14.55 4.04 -26.55
N ILE A 62 -13.71 3.01 -26.29
CA ILE A 62 -13.05 2.24 -27.35
C ILE A 62 -14.06 1.66 -28.33
N ALA A 63 -15.12 1.03 -27.83
CA ALA A 63 -16.13 0.41 -28.69
C ALA A 63 -16.85 1.45 -29.56
N GLU A 64 -17.10 2.65 -29.04
CA GLU A 64 -17.71 3.75 -29.79
C GLU A 64 -16.77 4.33 -30.84
N SER A 65 -15.50 4.56 -30.51
CA SER A 65 -14.50 5.04 -31.46
C SER A 65 -14.35 4.06 -32.62
N ILE A 66 -14.22 2.76 -32.35
CA ILE A 66 -14.14 1.72 -33.37
C ILE A 66 -15.41 1.69 -34.23
N PHE A 67 -16.60 1.83 -33.62
CA PHE A 67 -17.87 1.85 -34.35
C PHE A 67 -17.95 3.03 -35.34
N ASN A 68 -17.35 4.17 -34.99
CA ASN A 68 -17.29 5.36 -35.83
C ASN A 68 -16.06 5.43 -36.74
N ASP A 69 -15.31 4.33 -36.89
CA ASP A 69 -14.08 4.26 -37.69
C ASP A 69 -13.00 5.27 -37.25
N GLN A 70 -12.96 5.54 -35.94
CA GLN A 70 -11.96 6.39 -35.29
C GLN A 70 -10.95 5.52 -34.53
N ASP A 71 -9.67 5.88 -34.58
CA ASP A 71 -8.66 5.23 -33.75
C ASP A 71 -8.83 5.66 -32.28
N PRO A 72 -9.19 4.73 -31.36
CA PRO A 72 -9.36 5.06 -29.95
C PRO A 72 -8.08 5.50 -29.23
N PHE A 73 -6.91 5.27 -29.83
CA PHE A 73 -5.62 5.60 -29.23
C PHE A 73 -5.05 6.94 -29.73
N GLU A 74 -5.60 7.52 -30.80
CA GLU A 74 -5.20 8.86 -31.28
C GLU A 74 -5.65 9.97 -30.32
N ASP A 75 -6.84 9.83 -29.71
CA ASP A 75 -7.38 10.78 -28.73
C ASP A 75 -7.99 10.02 -27.55
N MET A 76 -7.10 9.55 -26.67
CA MET A 76 -7.48 8.74 -25.51
C MET A 76 -8.30 9.54 -24.49
N ASP A 77 -8.07 10.85 -24.37
CA ASP A 77 -8.80 11.71 -23.43
C ASP A 77 -10.27 11.84 -23.85
N ASN A 78 -10.52 12.12 -25.13
CA ASN A 78 -11.87 12.17 -25.69
C ASN A 78 -12.55 10.79 -25.69
N THR A 79 -11.80 9.73 -26.02
CA THR A 79 -12.29 8.34 -25.94
C THR A 79 -12.74 8.02 -24.52
N LEU A 80 -11.98 8.43 -23.51
CA LEU A 80 -12.36 8.25 -22.12
C LEU A 80 -13.58 9.07 -21.72
N GLU A 81 -13.64 10.35 -22.13
CA GLU A 81 -14.79 11.23 -21.87
C GLU A 81 -16.10 10.69 -22.46
N ARG A 82 -16.08 10.25 -23.73
CA ARG A 82 -17.22 9.56 -24.36
C ARG A 82 -17.59 8.30 -23.60
N GLY A 83 -16.59 7.52 -23.22
CA GLY A 83 -16.76 6.34 -22.40
C GLY A 83 -17.54 6.60 -21.10
N PHE A 84 -17.23 7.70 -20.40
CA PHE A 84 -17.96 8.14 -19.21
C PHE A 84 -19.40 8.53 -19.53
N ASN A 85 -19.62 9.29 -20.61
CA ASN A 85 -20.96 9.72 -21.03
C ASN A 85 -21.86 8.54 -21.45
N LEU A 86 -21.26 7.43 -21.90
CA LEU A 86 -21.97 6.22 -22.31
C LEU A 86 -22.23 5.21 -21.17
N LEU A 87 -21.77 5.50 -19.95
CA LEU A 87 -21.99 4.62 -18.81
C LEU A 87 -23.48 4.40 -18.55
N GLN A 88 -23.87 3.13 -18.42
CA GLN A 88 -25.22 2.70 -18.07
C GLN A 88 -25.28 2.30 -16.58
N PRO A 89 -26.47 2.24 -15.97
CA PRO A 89 -26.64 1.75 -14.60
C PRO A 89 -25.98 0.39 -14.31
N GLY A 90 -25.89 -0.47 -15.34
CA GLY A 90 -25.23 -1.77 -15.27
C GLY A 90 -23.70 -1.72 -15.19
N ASP A 91 -23.07 -0.59 -15.51
CA ASP A 91 -21.62 -0.42 -15.46
C ASP A 91 -21.15 0.16 -14.13
N ILE A 92 -22.09 0.64 -13.32
CA ILE A 92 -21.80 1.18 -11.99
C ILE A 92 -21.59 0.03 -11.01
N VAL A 93 -20.33 -0.18 -10.63
CA VAL A 93 -19.93 -1.24 -9.70
C VAL A 93 -19.73 -0.65 -8.32
N VAL A 94 -20.43 -1.22 -7.33
CA VAL A 94 -20.28 -0.87 -5.92
C VAL A 94 -19.72 -2.02 -5.10
N LYS A 95 -19.03 -1.69 -4.01
CA LYS A 95 -18.57 -2.63 -3.00
C LYS A 95 -19.77 -3.31 -2.35
N SER A 96 -19.75 -4.64 -2.33
CA SER A 96 -20.73 -5.42 -1.56
C SER A 96 -20.08 -6.02 -0.32
N LYS A 97 -20.83 -5.92 0.77
CA LYS A 97 -20.49 -6.44 2.09
C LYS A 97 -21.01 -7.86 2.20
N LYS A 98 -20.14 -8.84 2.44
CA LYS A 98 -20.54 -10.19 2.89
C LYS A 98 -20.21 -10.34 4.38
N PRO A 99 -21.16 -10.77 5.23
CA PRO A 99 -20.87 -11.04 6.64
C PRO A 99 -19.87 -12.19 6.72
N THR A 100 -18.70 -11.92 7.31
CA THR A 100 -17.63 -12.91 7.45
C THR A 100 -16.85 -12.57 8.70
N LYS A 101 -16.71 -13.50 9.64
CA LYS A 101 -15.90 -13.29 10.85
C LYS A 101 -14.52 -12.72 10.45
N LYS A 102 -14.26 -11.46 10.81
CA LYS A 102 -12.96 -10.83 10.60
C LYS A 102 -12.15 -11.10 11.86
N PRO A 103 -11.06 -11.87 11.78
CA PRO A 103 -10.12 -11.93 12.90
C PRO A 103 -9.51 -10.54 13.07
N ASP A 104 -9.29 -10.13 14.32
CA ASP A 104 -8.47 -8.96 14.66
C ASP A 104 -7.00 -9.35 14.46
N ALA A 105 -6.59 -9.46 13.20
CA ALA A 105 -5.20 -9.71 12.86
C ALA A 105 -4.44 -8.39 13.02
N LYS A 106 -3.54 -8.35 14.01
CA LYS A 106 -2.62 -7.23 14.21
C LYS A 106 -1.29 -7.53 13.54
N ALA A 107 -0.71 -6.52 12.90
CA ALA A 107 0.58 -6.65 12.24
C ALA A 107 1.44 -5.41 12.45
N VAL A 108 2.74 -5.58 12.66
CA VAL A 108 3.70 -4.49 12.64
C VAL A 108 4.51 -4.57 11.36
N VAL A 109 4.65 -3.44 10.68
CA VAL A 109 5.54 -3.26 9.54
C VAL A 109 6.68 -2.37 9.99
N THR A 110 7.89 -2.91 9.96
CA THR A 110 9.11 -2.22 10.37
C THR A 110 9.97 -1.95 9.13
N PHE A 111 10.24 -0.67 8.87
CA PHE A 111 11.24 -0.25 7.90
C PHE A 111 12.56 -0.02 8.64
N ILE A 112 13.62 -0.67 8.18
CA ILE A 112 14.99 -0.49 8.64
C ILE A 112 15.76 0.11 7.48
N MET A 113 16.33 1.30 7.64
CA MET A 113 17.06 1.98 6.56
C MET A 113 18.50 2.24 6.97
N ASP A 114 19.40 1.89 6.07
CA ASP A 114 20.80 2.29 6.14
C ASP A 114 20.88 3.81 5.89
N ALA A 115 21.58 4.55 6.75
CA ALA A 115 21.89 5.97 6.57
C ALA A 115 23.37 6.22 6.29
N SER A 116 24.09 5.19 5.84
CA SER A 116 25.44 5.31 5.31
C SER A 116 25.49 6.22 4.08
N GLY A 117 26.69 6.74 3.78
CA GLY A 117 26.90 7.64 2.65
C GLY A 117 26.67 6.98 1.28
N SER A 118 26.74 5.66 1.17
CA SER A 118 26.61 4.91 -0.09
C SER A 118 25.17 4.88 -0.61
N VAL A 119 24.16 5.05 0.24
CA VAL A 119 22.74 4.92 -0.16
C VAL A 119 22.09 6.21 -0.65
N GLY A 120 22.84 7.32 -0.70
CA GLY A 120 22.31 8.65 -1.01
C GLY A 120 21.53 8.71 -2.32
N HIS A 121 21.97 8.00 -3.37
CA HIS A 121 21.27 7.95 -4.66
C HIS A 121 19.99 7.11 -4.66
N TYR A 122 19.78 6.25 -3.65
CA TYR A 122 18.57 5.44 -3.51
C TYR A 122 17.48 6.12 -2.66
N MET A 123 17.77 7.24 -2.01
CA MET A 123 16.87 7.90 -1.06
C MET A 123 15.47 8.19 -1.64
N ASP A 124 15.38 8.68 -2.87
CA ASP A 124 14.08 8.96 -3.50
C ASP A 124 13.30 7.68 -3.82
N ALA A 125 14.00 6.60 -4.19
CA ALA A 125 13.39 5.29 -4.39
C ALA A 125 12.88 4.71 -3.05
N PHE A 126 13.64 4.86 -1.96
CA PHE A 126 13.23 4.45 -0.61
C PHE A 126 12.00 5.22 -0.13
N LYS A 127 11.99 6.55 -0.30
CA LYS A 127 10.82 7.40 0.00
C LYS A 127 9.58 6.91 -0.73
N ARG A 128 9.70 6.68 -2.04
CA ARG A 128 8.59 6.19 -2.87
C ARG A 128 8.10 4.82 -2.40
N PHE A 129 9.01 3.88 -2.18
CA PHE A 129 8.67 2.53 -1.72
C PHE A 129 7.93 2.54 -0.37
N VAL A 130 8.44 3.24 0.64
CA VAL A 130 7.80 3.32 1.96
C VAL A 130 6.43 3.97 1.87
N ASN A 131 6.30 5.06 1.10
CA ASN A 131 5.02 5.73 0.88
C ASN A 131 3.98 4.81 0.23
N ASP A 132 4.38 4.09 -0.82
CA ASP A 132 3.52 3.16 -1.54
C ASP A 132 3.11 1.98 -0.65
N MET A 133 4.06 1.43 0.12
CA MET A 133 3.81 0.34 1.06
C MET A 133 2.89 0.74 2.21
N GLU A 134 3.10 1.93 2.79
CA GLU A 134 2.21 2.48 3.82
C GLU A 134 0.79 2.66 3.28
N ALA A 135 0.67 3.32 2.12
CA ALA A 135 -0.59 3.52 1.42
C ALA A 135 -1.33 2.19 1.20
N LEU A 136 -0.62 1.21 0.67
CA LEU A 136 -1.17 -0.10 0.36
C LEU A 136 -1.65 -0.83 1.62
N VAL A 137 -0.85 -0.85 2.70
CA VAL A 137 -1.22 -1.53 3.94
C VAL A 137 -2.40 -0.80 4.63
N ARG A 138 -2.37 0.54 4.68
CA ARG A 138 -3.45 1.36 5.25
C ARG A 138 -4.78 1.17 4.52
N ALA A 139 -4.76 1.01 3.20
CA ALA A 139 -5.97 0.79 2.42
C ALA A 139 -6.61 -0.58 2.65
N ASN A 140 -5.81 -1.62 2.93
CA ASN A 140 -6.26 -3.01 2.92
C ASN A 140 -6.50 -3.61 4.31
N TYR A 141 -5.80 -3.13 5.34
CA TYR A 141 -5.81 -3.72 6.67
C TYR A 141 -6.24 -2.70 7.73
N LYS A 142 -6.62 -3.21 8.89
CA LYS A 142 -6.86 -2.41 10.11
C LYS A 142 -6.03 -3.02 11.23
N GLY A 143 -5.60 -2.22 12.19
CA GLY A 143 -4.81 -2.71 13.33
C GLY A 143 -3.36 -3.03 12.96
N PHE A 144 -2.74 -2.18 12.15
CA PHE A 144 -1.31 -2.24 11.86
C PHE A 144 -0.57 -1.09 12.53
N ASP A 145 0.70 -1.34 12.85
CA ASP A 145 1.63 -0.32 13.32
C ASP A 145 2.79 -0.22 12.33
N PHE A 146 3.29 1.01 12.13
CA PHE A 146 4.52 1.25 11.38
C PHE A 146 5.63 1.68 12.33
N ARG A 147 6.82 1.12 12.13
CA ARG A 147 8.02 1.42 12.91
C ARG A 147 9.17 1.70 11.96
N TYR A 148 9.98 2.69 12.32
CA TYR A 148 11.00 3.24 11.44
C TYR A 148 12.32 3.24 12.20
N ILE A 149 13.27 2.44 11.73
CA ILE A 149 14.60 2.31 12.32
C ILE A 149 15.61 2.78 11.30
N VAL A 150 16.48 3.69 11.71
CA VAL A 150 17.65 4.06 10.91
C VAL A 150 18.90 3.52 11.59
N PHE A 151 19.86 3.05 10.81
CA PHE A 151 21.15 2.60 11.35
C PHE A 151 22.34 3.16 10.57
N ASP A 152 23.45 3.31 11.29
CA ASP A 152 24.81 3.48 10.77
C ASP A 152 25.74 2.50 11.53
N TYR A 153 26.61 2.99 12.42
CA TYR A 153 27.24 2.20 13.49
C TYR A 153 26.25 1.81 14.59
N ASP A 154 25.32 2.70 14.92
CA ASP A 154 24.27 2.50 15.93
C ASP A 154 22.89 2.51 15.28
N ALA A 155 21.86 2.06 16.00
CA ALA A 155 20.48 2.05 15.51
C ALA A 155 19.56 2.93 16.35
N HIS A 156 18.67 3.64 15.66
CA HIS A 156 17.75 4.60 16.27
C HIS A 156 16.32 4.38 15.79
N LEU A 157 15.37 4.34 16.73
CA LEU A 157 13.94 4.30 16.45
C LEU A 157 13.41 5.72 16.23
N MET A 158 12.90 6.01 15.05
CA MET A 158 12.32 7.31 14.69
C MET A 158 10.85 7.37 15.11
N LYS A 159 10.37 8.56 15.49
CA LYS A 159 8.99 8.76 15.97
C LYS A 159 7.97 8.66 14.86
N ASN A 160 8.35 9.07 13.65
CA ASN A 160 7.48 9.06 12.47
C ASN A 160 8.29 8.99 11.17
N ARG A 161 7.56 8.79 10.07
CA ARG A 161 8.09 8.71 8.71
C ARG A 161 8.86 9.97 8.28
N ASP A 162 8.42 11.15 8.71
CA ASP A 162 9.07 12.39 8.28
C ASP A 162 10.43 12.58 8.97
N GLU A 163 10.57 12.12 10.21
CA GLU A 163 11.87 12.04 10.90
C GLU A 163 12.78 10.99 10.24
N PHE A 164 12.21 9.83 9.88
CA PHE A 164 12.91 8.74 9.19
C PHE A 164 13.61 9.16 7.89
N PHE A 165 13.04 10.10 7.12
CA PHE A 165 13.66 10.60 5.88
C PHE A 165 14.50 11.87 6.04
N ARG A 166 14.51 12.51 7.22
CA ARG A 166 15.30 13.71 7.49
C ARG A 166 16.63 13.41 8.17
N PHE A 167 16.80 12.18 8.65
CA PHE A 167 18.01 11.77 9.35
C PHE A 167 19.15 11.55 8.36
N ASN A 168 20.31 12.11 8.65
CA ASN A 168 21.52 11.95 7.85
C ASN A 168 22.68 11.69 8.82
N LEU A 169 23.35 10.56 8.66
CA LEU A 169 24.39 10.10 9.58
C LEU A 169 25.76 10.00 8.91
N GLY A 170 26.80 10.02 9.74
CA GLY A 170 28.18 10.34 9.40
C GLY A 170 29.02 9.23 8.74
N GLY A 171 28.39 8.14 8.31
CA GLY A 171 29.01 7.04 7.57
C GLY A 171 29.42 5.85 8.43
N GLY A 172 29.31 4.64 7.87
CA GLY A 172 29.42 3.33 8.54
C GLY A 172 28.14 2.50 8.29
N THR A 173 28.25 1.18 8.25
CA THR A 173 27.11 0.28 7.97
C THR A 173 27.14 -0.89 8.94
N SER A 174 26.14 -0.98 9.82
CA SER A 174 25.95 -2.10 10.76
C SER A 174 24.50 -2.57 10.70
N TYR A 175 24.23 -3.49 9.78
CA TYR A 175 22.92 -4.14 9.68
C TYR A 175 22.53 -4.82 11.00
N GLU A 176 23.51 -5.37 11.72
CA GLU A 176 23.32 -6.01 13.02
C GLU A 176 22.65 -5.06 14.02
N ALA A 177 23.16 -3.83 14.17
CA ALA A 177 22.58 -2.84 15.08
C ALA A 177 21.09 -2.58 14.77
N GLY A 178 20.76 -2.43 13.48
CA GLY A 178 19.38 -2.25 13.01
C GLY A 178 18.47 -3.43 13.38
N PHE A 179 18.94 -4.67 13.17
CA PHE A 179 18.19 -5.87 13.52
C PHE A 179 18.07 -6.10 15.03
N GLU A 180 19.11 -5.82 15.81
CA GLU A 180 19.07 -5.93 17.26
C GLU A 180 18.00 -5.02 17.86
N LEU A 181 17.94 -3.76 17.40
CA LEU A 181 16.91 -2.82 17.82
C LEU A 181 15.51 -3.30 17.41
N ALA A 182 15.35 -3.81 16.18
CA ALA A 182 14.07 -4.38 15.73
C ALA A 182 13.67 -5.59 16.59
N LEU A 183 14.59 -6.50 16.90
CA LEU A 183 14.35 -7.67 17.75
C LEU A 183 14.00 -7.27 19.18
N LYS A 184 14.60 -6.22 19.72
CA LYS A 184 14.23 -5.66 21.04
C LYS A 184 12.79 -5.13 21.00
N LEU A 185 12.47 -4.27 20.03
CA LEU A 185 11.12 -3.74 19.81
C LEU A 185 10.08 -4.86 19.67
N PHE A 186 10.42 -5.92 18.95
CA PHE A 186 9.56 -7.07 18.75
C PHE A 186 9.34 -7.93 19.99
N ARG A 187 10.29 -7.96 20.92
CA ARG A 187 10.15 -8.67 22.20
C ARG A 187 9.28 -7.89 23.17
N GLU A 188 9.46 -6.57 23.22
CA GLU A 188 8.83 -5.69 24.21
C GLU A 188 7.40 -5.29 23.80
N GLU A 189 7.19 -4.91 22.54
CA GLU A 189 5.92 -4.32 22.09
C GLU A 189 5.12 -5.23 21.15
N TYR A 190 5.79 -6.09 20.39
CA TYR A 190 5.16 -6.87 19.31
C TYR A 190 5.37 -8.39 19.40
N PRO A 191 4.87 -9.07 20.46
CA PRO A 191 5.06 -10.51 20.63
C PRO A 191 4.36 -11.32 19.51
N ARG A 192 5.04 -12.34 18.96
CA ARG A 192 4.56 -13.20 17.85
C ARG A 192 3.20 -13.87 18.12
N SER A 193 2.85 -14.04 19.39
CA SER A 193 1.55 -14.62 19.80
C SER A 193 0.37 -13.70 19.45
N ARG A 194 0.59 -12.39 19.34
CA ARG A 194 -0.45 -11.38 19.09
C ARG A 194 -0.26 -10.59 17.79
N TRP A 195 0.98 -10.47 17.32
CA TRP A 195 1.32 -9.66 16.14
C TRP A 195 2.02 -10.50 15.08
N ASP A 196 1.60 -10.34 13.83
CA ASP A 196 2.46 -10.65 12.68
C ASP A 196 3.51 -9.54 12.52
N ARG A 197 4.71 -9.89 12.08
CA ARG A 197 5.85 -8.96 12.00
C ARG A 197 6.45 -9.03 10.61
N TYR A 198 6.49 -7.89 9.94
CA TYR A 198 7.06 -7.74 8.61
C TYR A 198 8.17 -6.71 8.69
N THR A 199 9.34 -7.04 8.18
CA THR A 199 10.51 -6.16 8.16
C THR A 199 10.94 -5.94 6.72
N PHE A 200 11.12 -4.68 6.35
CA PHE A 200 11.73 -4.27 5.10
C PHE A 200 13.06 -3.58 5.43
N VAL A 201 14.13 -4.07 4.82
CA VAL A 201 15.45 -3.46 4.93
C VAL A 201 15.72 -2.68 3.65
N LEU A 202 16.12 -1.42 3.81
CA LEU A 202 16.44 -0.48 2.76
C LEU A 202 17.92 -0.15 2.86
N GLY A 203 18.71 -0.64 1.93
CA GLY A 203 20.16 -0.45 1.89
C GLY A 203 20.71 -0.95 0.57
N ASP A 204 22.00 -0.73 0.33
CA ASP A 204 22.74 -1.26 -0.82
C ASP A 204 23.02 -2.77 -0.72
N MET A 205 22.89 -3.35 0.49
CA MET A 205 23.12 -4.76 0.81
C MET A 205 24.54 -5.26 0.52
N GLU A 206 25.54 -4.37 0.41
CA GLU A 206 26.91 -4.79 0.06
C GLU A 206 27.57 -5.69 1.13
N ASP A 207 27.22 -5.54 2.41
CA ASP A 207 27.79 -6.32 3.53
C ASP A 207 27.14 -7.68 3.81
N PHE A 208 26.10 -8.09 3.06
CA PHE A 208 25.37 -9.35 3.31
C PHE A 208 26.01 -10.61 2.70
N GLY A 209 27.25 -10.48 2.20
CA GLY A 209 27.92 -11.46 1.33
C GLY A 209 28.91 -12.44 1.97
N ASP A 210 29.28 -12.27 3.25
CA ASP A 210 30.27 -13.12 3.94
C ASP A 210 29.67 -13.94 5.10
#